data_AF-C4FKD3-F1
#
_entry.id   AF-C4FKD3-F1
#
_cell.length_a   1.000
_cell.length_b   1.000
_cell.length_c   1.000
_cell.angle_alpha   90.00
_cell.angle_beta   90.00
_cell.angle_gamma   90.00
#
_symmetry.space_group_name_H-M   'P 1'
#
loop_
_entity.id
_entity.type
_entity.pdbx_description
1 polymer ?
#
loop_
_entity_poly.entity_id
_entity_poly.type
_entity_poly.pdbx_seq_one_letter_code
_entity_poly.pdbx_strand_id
1 'polypeptide(L)'
;MSITEIALKLALIGGDPVLYILLIMSIINFAIIIERFITYKTIEKNLTKFEPLELKISLEKRLGILATFGNNAPFIGLFGTVLGIIKAFHSLSTSTEFGVRVVMAGISEALVATAMGLFVAIPAVIAYNYFVRKAKFLMMVYEESKK
;
A
#
# COMPACT_ATOMS: atom_id res chain seq x y z
N MET A 1 24.52 24.36 -2.63
CA MET A 1 23.11 24.03 -2.92
C MET A 1 22.40 23.92 -1.58
N SER A 2 21.35 24.72 -1.37
CA SER A 2 20.62 24.73 -0.09
C SER A 2 19.67 23.53 0.03
N ILE A 3 19.27 23.16 1.26
CA ILE A 3 18.29 22.08 1.49
C ILE A 3 16.97 22.38 0.75
N THR A 4 16.58 23.65 0.72
CA THR A 4 15.38 24.13 0.02
C THR A 4 15.45 23.90 -1.48
N GLU A 5 16.61 24.12 -2.12
CA GLU A 5 16.80 23.88 -3.56
C GLU A 5 16.72 22.39 -3.90
N ILE A 6 17.26 21.52 -3.05
CA ILE A 6 17.18 20.06 -3.23
C ILE A 6 15.72 19.60 -3.12
N ALA A 7 15.02 20.07 -2.09
CA ALA A 7 13.60 19.76 -1.88
C ALA A 7 12.74 20.24 -3.06
N LEU A 8 13.02 21.43 -3.59
CA LEU A 8 12.32 21.97 -4.75
C LEU A 8 12.59 21.12 -6.00
N LYS A 9 13.85 20.76 -6.29
CA LYS A 9 14.19 19.89 -7.43
C LYS A 9 13.48 18.54 -7.36
N LEU A 10 13.41 17.94 -6.17
CA LEU A 10 12.65 16.70 -5.94
C LEU A 10 11.15 16.89 -6.17
N ALA A 11 10.57 17.99 -5.67
CA ALA A 11 9.15 18.29 -5.85
C ALA A 11 8.77 18.52 -7.32
N LEU A 12 9.67 19.07 -8.12
CA LEU A 12 9.45 19.29 -9.55
C LEU A 12 9.44 18.00 -10.39
N ILE A 13 9.90 16.88 -9.84
CA ILE A 13 9.70 15.55 -10.44
C ILE A 13 8.19 15.23 -10.51
N GLY A 14 7.40 15.72 -9.54
CA GLY A 14 5.94 15.58 -9.51
C GLY A 14 5.43 14.28 -8.92
N GLY A 15 4.15 13.97 -9.15
CA GLY A 15 3.47 12.80 -8.60
C GLY A 15 3.69 11.49 -9.38
N ASP A 16 4.21 11.54 -10.61
CA ASP A 16 4.33 10.36 -11.48
C ASP A 16 5.16 9.21 -10.87
N PRO A 17 6.33 9.46 -10.25
CA PRO A 17 7.09 8.40 -9.58
C PRO A 17 6.31 7.71 -8.46
N VAL A 18 5.49 8.49 -7.75
CA VAL A 18 4.66 7.98 -6.66
C VAL A 18 3.58 7.05 -7.21
N LEU A 19 2.98 7.37 -8.36
CA LEU A 19 2.01 6.50 -9.02
C LEU A 19 2.62 5.15 -9.42
N TYR A 20 3.85 5.12 -9.94
CA TYR A 20 4.54 3.86 -10.25
C TYR A 20 4.79 3.00 -9.00
N ILE A 21 5.21 3.63 -7.89
CA ILE A 21 5.39 2.94 -6.61
C ILE A 21 4.05 2.35 -6.14
N LEU A 22 2.98 3.14 -6.16
CA LEU A 22 1.65 2.71 -5.75
C LEU A 22 1.11 1.59 -6.66
N LEU A 23 1.39 1.63 -7.96
CA LEU A 23 1.02 0.58 -8.89
C LEU A 23 1.71 -0.75 -8.55
N ILE A 24 3.02 -0.72 -8.30
CA ILE A 24 3.79 -1.90 -7.88
C ILE A 24 3.27 -2.43 -6.53
N MET A 25 3.04 -1.54 -5.56
CA MET A 25 2.46 -1.91 -4.27
C MET A 25 1.10 -2.56 -4.43
N SER A 26 0.26 -2.06 -5.36
CA SER A 26 -1.06 -2.64 -5.65
C SER A 26 -0.95 -4.07 -6.18
N ILE A 27 -0.07 -4.31 -7.16
CA ILE A 27 0.17 -5.64 -7.73
C ILE A 27 0.63 -6.62 -6.64
N ILE A 28 1.62 -6.21 -5.83
CA ILE A 28 2.14 -7.02 -4.72
C ILE A 28 1.03 -7.28 -3.68
N ASN A 29 0.21 -6.28 -3.36
CA ASN A 29 -0.88 -6.41 -2.40
C ASN A 29 -1.86 -7.51 -2.82
N PHE A 30 -2.37 -7.45 -4.05
CA PHE A 30 -3.30 -8.46 -4.55
C PHE A 30 -2.65 -9.84 -4.67
N ALA A 31 -1.40 -9.92 -5.10
CA ALA A 31 -0.66 -11.18 -5.16
C ALA A 31 -0.55 -11.86 -3.78
N ILE A 32 -0.21 -11.09 -2.74
CA ILE A 32 -0.14 -11.59 -1.37
C ILE A 32 -1.53 -12.00 -0.87
N ILE A 33 -2.57 -11.21 -1.13
CA ILE A 33 -3.94 -11.54 -0.71
C ILE A 33 -4.36 -12.90 -1.29
N ILE A 34 -4.13 -13.11 -2.60
CA ILE A 34 -4.46 -14.37 -3.28
C ILE A 34 -3.64 -15.54 -2.71
N GLU A 35 -2.32 -15.37 -2.56
CA GLU A 35 -1.45 -16.38 -1.96
C GLU A 35 -1.95 -16.79 -0.58
N ARG A 36 -2.26 -15.82 0.28
CA ARG A 36 -2.76 -16.09 1.64
C ARG A 36 -4.09 -16.81 1.60
N PHE A 37 -5.04 -16.43 0.75
CA PHE A 37 -6.31 -17.17 0.62
C PHE A 37 -6.10 -18.65 0.27
N ILE A 38 -5.16 -18.95 -0.61
CA ILE A 38 -4.83 -20.34 -0.98
C ILE A 38 -4.13 -21.04 0.18
N THR A 39 -3.12 -20.42 0.79
CA THR A 39 -2.36 -21.01 1.91
C THR A 39 -3.26 -21.35 3.10
N TYR A 40 -4.15 -20.46 3.53
CA TYR A 40 -5.06 -20.72 4.65
C TYR A 40 -6.00 -21.89 4.37
N LYS A 41 -6.54 -21.99 3.14
CA LYS A 41 -7.38 -23.13 2.74
C LYS A 41 -6.59 -24.45 2.77
N THR A 42 -5.32 -24.44 2.36
CA THR A 42 -4.45 -25.62 2.39
C THR A 42 -4.11 -26.04 3.82
N ILE A 43 -3.82 -25.07 4.70
CA ILE A 43 -3.53 -25.32 6.12
C ILE A 43 -4.75 -25.91 6.83
N GLU A 44 -5.94 -25.32 6.62
CA GLU A 44 -7.18 -25.79 7.24
C GLU A 44 -7.49 -27.27 6.88
N LYS A 45 -7.17 -27.70 5.66
CA LYS A 45 -7.33 -29.10 5.22
C LYS A 45 -6.29 -30.07 5.80
N ASN A 46 -5.10 -29.59 6.15
CA ASN A 46 -3.98 -30.42 6.59
C ASN A 46 -3.57 -30.12 8.04
N LEU A 47 -4.48 -29.54 8.83
CA LEU A 47 -4.18 -28.95 10.14
C LEU A 47 -3.47 -29.92 11.10
N THR A 48 -3.83 -31.20 11.08
CA THR A 48 -3.28 -32.24 11.95
C THR A 48 -1.86 -32.69 11.60
N LYS A 49 -1.34 -32.31 10.42
CA LYS A 49 -0.01 -32.71 9.94
C LYS A 49 1.08 -31.71 10.29
N PHE A 50 0.73 -30.53 10.77
CA PHE A 50 1.70 -29.48 11.07
C PHE A 50 2.23 -29.61 12.49
N GLU A 51 3.52 -29.32 12.66
CA GLU A 51 4.12 -29.01 13.96
C GLU A 51 3.66 -27.62 14.43
N PRO A 52 3.51 -27.37 15.75
CA PRO A 52 2.92 -26.13 16.26
C PRO A 52 3.70 -24.86 15.86
N LEU A 53 5.03 -24.93 15.83
CA LEU A 53 5.88 -23.82 15.42
C LEU A 53 5.75 -23.55 13.91
N GLU A 54 5.70 -24.61 13.10
CA GLU A 54 5.57 -24.52 11.64
C GLU A 54 4.22 -23.94 11.22
N LEU A 55 3.14 -24.34 11.90
CA LEU A 55 1.80 -23.80 11.73
C LEU A 55 1.79 -22.28 12.00
N LYS A 56 2.32 -21.86 13.15
CA LYS A 56 2.37 -20.44 13.53
C LYS A 56 3.13 -19.61 12.50
N ILE A 57 4.33 -20.05 12.11
CA ILE A 57 5.15 -19.35 11.11
C ILE A 57 4.39 -19.23 9.78
N SER A 58 3.73 -20.31 9.34
CA SER A 58 2.98 -20.33 8.08
C SER A 58 1.75 -19.42 8.10
N LEU A 59 1.08 -19.28 9.25
CA LEU A 59 -0.07 -18.40 9.45
C LEU A 59 0.31 -16.92 9.56
N GLU A 60 1.49 -16.59 10.09
CA GLU A 60 1.95 -15.20 10.22
C GLU A 60 2.70 -14.69 8.98
N LYS A 61 3.14 -15.59 8.09
CA LYS A 61 3.91 -15.27 6.90
C LYS A 61 3.23 -14.20 6.02
N ARG A 62 4.00 -13.18 5.64
CA ARG A 62 3.59 -12.04 4.78
C ARG A 62 2.49 -11.13 5.34
N LEU A 63 1.91 -11.41 6.51
CA LEU A 63 0.92 -10.51 7.12
C LEU A 63 1.51 -9.14 7.46
N GLY A 64 2.78 -9.09 7.86
CA GLY A 64 3.50 -7.83 8.10
C GLY A 64 3.57 -6.92 6.87
N ILE A 65 3.60 -7.49 5.66
CA ILE A 65 3.60 -6.70 4.42
C ILE A 65 2.23 -6.05 4.21
N LEU A 66 1.13 -6.81 4.39
CA LEU A 66 -0.23 -6.27 4.29
C LEU A 66 -0.47 -5.16 5.32
N ALA A 67 0.01 -5.34 6.56
CA ALA A 67 -0.06 -4.30 7.59
C ALA A 67 0.72 -3.04 7.19
N THR A 68 1.94 -3.22 6.69
CA THR A 68 2.81 -2.12 6.26
C THR A 68 2.20 -1.35 5.09
N PHE A 69 1.65 -2.05 4.09
CA PHE A 69 1.01 -1.42 2.94
C PHE A 69 -0.28 -0.71 3.35
N GLY A 70 -1.10 -1.34 4.20
CA GLY A 70 -2.32 -0.75 4.74
C GLY A 70 -2.07 0.58 5.46
N ASN A 71 -1.00 0.66 6.24
CA ASN A 71 -0.67 1.87 6.99
C ASN A 71 0.06 2.93 6.16
N ASN A 72 0.97 2.53 5.26
CA ASN A 72 1.85 3.49 4.58
C ASN A 72 1.36 3.95 3.20
N ALA A 73 0.58 3.14 2.47
CA ALA A 73 0.11 3.52 1.14
C ALA A 73 -0.70 4.84 1.10
N PRO A 74 -1.56 5.19 2.08
CA PRO A 74 -2.24 6.47 2.10
C PRO A 74 -1.28 7.65 2.21
N PHE A 75 -0.23 7.52 3.04
CA PHE A 75 0.78 8.56 3.21
C PHE A 75 1.65 8.74 1.97
N ILE A 76 1.96 7.64 1.27
CA ILE A 76 2.65 7.68 -0.02
C ILE A 76 1.77 8.43 -1.05
N GLY A 77 0.47 8.14 -1.11
CA GLY A 77 -0.47 8.87 -1.98
C GLY A 77 -0.57 10.36 -1.66
N LEU A 78 -0.69 10.71 -0.37
CA LEU A 78 -0.70 12.10 0.11
C LEU A 78 0.59 12.82 -0.28
N PHE A 79 1.74 12.17 -0.15
CA PHE A 79 3.03 12.70 -0.57
C PHE A 79 3.03 13.01 -2.08
N GLY A 80 2.50 12.10 -2.91
CA GLY A 80 2.32 12.36 -4.35
C GLY A 80 1.46 13.59 -4.64
N THR A 81 0.40 13.81 -3.87
CA THR A 81 -0.44 15.01 -4.00
C THR A 81 0.33 16.28 -3.64
N VAL A 82 1.15 16.25 -2.58
CA VAL A 82 2.00 17.39 -2.20
C VAL A 82 3.00 17.74 -3.31
N LEU A 83 3.69 16.74 -3.89
CA LEU A 83 4.62 16.98 -4.99
C LEU A 83 3.91 17.55 -6.24
N GLY A 84 2.75 16.99 -6.59
CA GLY A 84 1.95 17.45 -7.72
C GLY A 84 1.47 18.90 -7.56
N ILE A 85 1.01 19.28 -6.37
CA ILE A 85 0.61 20.65 -6.06
C ILE A 85 1.80 21.61 -6.17
N ILE A 86 2.96 21.26 -5.61
CA ILE A 86 4.18 22.09 -5.70
C ILE A 86 4.57 22.30 -7.17
N LYS A 87 4.59 21.23 -7.97
CA LYS A 87 4.88 21.29 -9.41
C LYS A 87 3.89 22.20 -10.16
N ALA A 88 2.59 22.05 -9.89
CA ALA A 88 1.54 22.87 -10.51
C ALA A 88 1.71 24.37 -10.21
N PHE A 89 1.91 24.75 -8.94
CA PHE A 89 2.14 26.14 -8.56
C PHE A 89 3.46 26.69 -9.10
N HIS A 90 4.50 25.87 -9.22
CA HIS A 90 5.75 26.29 -9.85
C HIS A 90 5.55 26.59 -11.35
N SER A 91 4.83 25.74 -12.08
CA SER A 91 4.46 25.99 -13.47
C SER A 91 3.61 27.26 -13.63
N LEU A 92 2.72 27.57 -12.68
CA LEU A 92 1.96 28.82 -12.68
C LEU A 92 2.87 30.05 -12.57
N SER A 93 3.84 30.01 -11.65
CA SER A 93 4.75 31.14 -11.42
C SER A 93 5.65 31.47 -12.62
N THR A 94 5.82 30.53 -13.54
CA THR A 94 6.71 30.65 -14.70
C THR A 94 5.99 30.84 -16.03
N SER A 95 4.64 30.79 -16.06
CA SER A 95 3.85 30.84 -17.30
C SER A 95 3.06 32.15 -17.46
N THR A 96 3.15 32.77 -18.64
CA THR A 96 2.64 34.13 -18.90
C THR A 96 1.24 34.19 -19.51
N GLU A 97 0.77 33.16 -20.25
CA GLU A 97 -0.52 33.22 -20.96
C GLU A 97 -1.47 32.00 -20.80
N PHE A 98 -1.08 30.91 -20.13
CA PHE A 98 -1.91 29.69 -20.03
C PHE A 98 -1.92 29.01 -18.65
N GLY A 99 -1.48 29.72 -17.60
CA GLY A 99 -1.18 29.12 -16.28
C GLY A 99 -2.35 28.39 -15.62
N VAL A 100 -3.58 28.91 -15.70
CA VAL A 100 -4.73 28.33 -14.95
C VAL A 100 -5.08 26.92 -15.41
N ARG A 101 -5.10 26.67 -16.74
CA ARG A 101 -5.46 25.34 -17.28
C ARG A 101 -4.39 24.30 -16.96
N VAL A 102 -3.12 24.67 -17.04
CA VAL A 102 -1.97 23.81 -16.72
C VAL A 102 -1.98 23.42 -15.24
N VAL A 103 -2.27 24.38 -14.35
CA VAL A 103 -2.39 24.13 -12.91
C VAL A 103 -3.52 23.17 -12.59
N MET A 104 -4.69 23.38 -13.20
CA MET A 104 -5.84 22.49 -12.98
C MET A 104 -5.53 21.04 -13.39
N ALA A 105 -4.81 20.83 -14.49
CA ALA A 105 -4.35 19.51 -14.90
C ALA A 105 -3.38 18.90 -13.86
N GLY A 106 -2.37 19.65 -13.41
CA GLY A 106 -1.40 19.17 -12.42
C GLY A 106 -2.03 18.83 -11.06
N ILE A 107 -3.02 19.61 -10.62
CA ILE A 107 -3.77 19.30 -9.39
C ILE A 107 -4.62 18.03 -9.57
N SER A 108 -5.23 17.84 -10.75
CA SER A 108 -6.00 16.63 -11.04
C SER A 108 -5.12 15.38 -10.94
N GLU A 109 -3.93 15.39 -11.55
CA GLU A 109 -2.94 14.29 -11.44
C GLU A 109 -2.53 14.05 -9.98
N ALA A 110 -2.31 15.12 -9.22
CA ALA A 110 -1.98 15.07 -7.80
C ALA A 110 -3.08 14.34 -7.00
N LEU A 111 -4.35 14.57 -7.29
CA LEU A 111 -5.48 13.91 -6.61
C LEU A 111 -5.58 12.41 -6.93
N VAL A 112 -5.21 12.01 -8.16
CA VAL A 112 -5.16 10.59 -8.54
C VAL A 112 -4.17 9.81 -7.69
N ALA A 113 -3.03 10.41 -7.31
CA ALA A 113 -2.05 9.76 -6.43
C ALA A 113 -2.63 9.39 -5.06
N THR A 114 -3.43 10.28 -4.45
CA THR A 114 -4.11 9.97 -3.18
C THR A 114 -5.17 8.88 -3.37
N ALA A 115 -5.96 8.95 -4.44
CA ALA A 115 -6.95 7.92 -4.74
C ALA A 115 -6.30 6.53 -4.90
N MET A 116 -5.14 6.46 -5.58
CA MET A 116 -4.35 5.23 -5.71
C MET A 116 -3.80 4.75 -4.38
N GLY A 117 -3.34 5.65 -3.50
CA GLY A 117 -2.89 5.30 -2.15
C GLY A 117 -3.98 4.62 -1.33
N LEU A 118 -5.20 5.16 -1.39
CA LEU A 118 -6.38 4.55 -0.74
C LEU A 118 -6.77 3.21 -1.38
N PHE A 119 -6.70 3.11 -2.71
CA PHE A 119 -6.99 1.87 -3.43
C PHE A 119 -6.06 0.72 -3.02
N VAL A 120 -4.80 0.99 -2.69
CA VAL A 120 -3.88 -0.01 -2.16
C VAL A 120 -4.17 -0.31 -0.68
N ALA A 121 -4.39 0.74 0.12
CA ALA A 121 -4.50 0.62 1.57
C ALA A 121 -5.73 -0.15 2.03
N ILE A 122 -6.91 0.16 1.46
CA ILE A 122 -8.19 -0.40 1.92
C ILE A 122 -8.21 -1.93 1.80
N PRO A 123 -7.89 -2.55 0.65
CA PRO A 123 -7.83 -4.01 0.56
C PRO A 123 -6.76 -4.62 1.45
N ALA A 124 -5.60 -3.96 1.61
CA ALA A 124 -4.51 -4.45 2.46
C ALA A 124 -4.93 -4.56 3.93
N VAL A 125 -5.57 -3.51 4.47
CA VAL A 125 -6.06 -3.50 5.86
C VAL A 125 -7.16 -4.53 6.07
N ILE A 126 -8.12 -4.63 5.14
CA ILE A 126 -9.20 -5.63 5.22
C ILE A 126 -8.62 -7.04 5.24
N ALA A 127 -7.72 -7.35 4.32
CA ALA A 127 -7.10 -8.66 4.22
C ALA A 127 -6.24 -8.99 5.45
N TYR A 128 -5.42 -8.05 5.92
CA TYR A 128 -4.64 -8.22 7.14
C TYR A 128 -5.54 -8.57 8.33
N ASN A 129 -6.59 -7.78 8.58
CA ASN A 129 -7.52 -8.01 9.68
C ASN A 129 -8.29 -9.33 9.56
N TYR A 130 -8.61 -9.75 8.33
CA TYR A 130 -9.21 -11.06 8.06
C TYR A 130 -8.26 -12.21 8.43
N PHE A 131 -7.04 -12.18 7.90
CA PHE A 131 -6.06 -13.26 8.08
C PHE A 131 -5.53 -13.36 9.51
N VAL A 132 -5.34 -12.24 10.21
CA VAL A 132 -4.96 -12.25 11.63
C VAL A 132 -6.05 -12.94 12.47
N ARG A 133 -7.32 -12.63 12.22
CA ARG A 133 -8.44 -13.29 12.92
C ARG A 133 -8.51 -14.79 12.59
N LYS A 134 -8.39 -15.16 11.32
CA LYS A 134 -8.38 -16.56 10.89
C LYS A 134 -7.17 -17.34 11.44
N ALA A 135 -5.99 -16.71 11.55
CA ALA A 135 -4.80 -17.34 12.12
C ALA A 135 -5.02 -17.71 13.59
N LYS A 136 -5.52 -16.76 14.39
CA LYS A 136 -5.85 -17.00 15.80
C LYS A 136 -6.88 -18.13 15.95
N PHE A 137 -7.92 -18.12 15.11
CA PHE A 137 -8.93 -19.17 15.11
C PHE A 137 -8.33 -20.56 14.82
N LEU A 138 -7.52 -20.69 13.75
CA LEU A 138 -6.91 -21.97 13.39
C LEU A 138 -5.93 -22.48 14.45
N MET A 139 -5.19 -21.60 15.12
CA MET A 139 -4.32 -21.97 16.24
C MET A 139 -5.14 -22.54 17.40
N MET A 140 -6.25 -21.89 17.78
CA MET A 140 -7.13 -22.39 18.85
C MET A 140 -7.72 -23.76 18.51
N VAL A 141 -8.17 -23.96 17.26
CA VAL A 141 -8.69 -25.26 16.80
C VAL A 141 -7.60 -26.34 16.83
N TYR A 142 -6.38 -26.00 16.43
CA TYR A 142 -5.25 -26.92 16.48
C TYR A 142 -4.92 -27.36 17.91
N GLU A 143 -4.87 -26.42 18.86
CA GLU A 143 -4.62 -26.70 20.28
C GLU A 143 -5.70 -27.60 20.89
N GLU A 144 -6.97 -27.36 20.58
CA GLU A 144 -8.08 -28.20 21.07
C GLU A 144 -8.05 -29.61 20.49
N SER A 145 -7.62 -29.77 19.22
CA SER A 145 -7.51 -31.09 18.57
C SER A 145 -6.41 -32.01 19.13
N LYS A 146 -5.49 -31.45 19.94
CA LYS A 146 -4.37 -32.15 20.57
C LYS A 146 -4.61 -32.48 22.05
N LYS A 147 -5.71 -31.99 22.64
CA LYS A 147 -6.18 -32.42 23.97
C LYS A 147 -6.89 -33.75 23.88
#